data_AF-A0A848FMZ9-F1
#
_entry.id   AF-A0A848FMZ9-F1
#
_cell.length_a   1.000
_cell.length_b   1.000
_cell.length_c   1.000
_cell.angle_alpha   90.00
_cell.angle_beta   90.00
_cell.angle_gamma   90.00
#
_symmetry.space_group_name_H-M   'P 1'
#
loop_
_entity.id
_entity.type
_entity.pdbx_description
1 polymer ?
#
loop_
_entity_poly.entity_id
_entity_poly.type
_entity_poly.pdbx_seq_one_letter_code
_entity_poly.pdbx_strand_id
1 'polypeptide(L)'
;MLTAKEKRFIKYWEEQRKGGQRSYLTLYILAGTFIATIIVFFIFAMFGIDFENKLWTIPTIAFVSITIISATTWKSNEKKFKQLIRREIGEGMNDENHTNGQ
;
A
#
# COMPACT_ATOMS: atom_id res chain seq x y z
N MET A 1 21.56 -9.39 -7.07
CA MET A 1 20.59 -10.48 -7.20
C MET A 1 19.44 -10.31 -6.20
N LEU A 2 18.19 -10.34 -6.67
CA LEU A 2 16.99 -10.27 -5.80
C LEU A 2 16.82 -11.50 -4.89
N THR A 3 16.52 -11.24 -3.62
CA THR A 3 16.13 -12.28 -2.64
C THR A 3 14.72 -12.85 -2.93
N ALA A 4 14.42 -14.04 -2.43
CA ALA A 4 13.10 -14.67 -2.59
C ALA A 4 11.94 -13.85 -1.98
N LYS A 5 12.22 -13.02 -0.96
CA LYS A 5 11.23 -12.10 -0.39
C LYS A 5 10.98 -10.90 -1.30
N GLU A 6 12.03 -10.35 -1.90
CA GLU A 6 11.95 -9.23 -2.84
C GLU A 6 11.24 -9.64 -4.14
N LYS A 7 11.54 -10.82 -4.69
CA LYS A 7 10.82 -11.35 -5.87
C LYS A 7 9.32 -11.48 -5.61
N ARG A 8 8.92 -11.98 -4.43
CA ARG A 8 7.51 -12.06 -4.02
C ARG A 8 6.89 -10.68 -3.89
N PHE A 9 7.58 -9.74 -3.25
CA PHE A 9 7.12 -8.36 -3.14
C PHE A 9 6.90 -7.73 -4.52
N ILE A 10 7.86 -7.84 -5.44
CA ILE A 10 7.77 -7.30 -6.80
C ILE A 10 6.54 -7.86 -7.51
N LYS A 11 6.38 -9.20 -7.52
CA LYS A 11 5.23 -9.84 -8.16
C LYS A 11 3.90 -9.36 -7.61
N TYR A 12 3.73 -9.37 -6.28
CA TYR A 12 2.48 -8.93 -5.66
C TYR A 12 2.21 -7.44 -5.86
N TRP A 13 3.24 -6.61 -5.76
CA TRP A 13 3.10 -5.18 -5.98
C TRP A 13 2.76 -4.86 -7.43
N GLU A 14 3.37 -5.55 -8.39
CA GLU A 14 3.04 -5.44 -9.82
C GLU A 14 1.59 -5.82 -10.11
N GLU A 15 1.11 -6.92 -9.54
CA GLU A 15 -0.30 -7.34 -9.66
C GLU A 15 -1.25 -6.28 -9.09
N GLN A 16 -0.94 -5.73 -7.90
CA GLN A 16 -1.75 -4.71 -7.24
C GLN A 16 -1.77 -3.36 -7.98
N ARG A 17 -0.68 -2.98 -8.65
CA ARG A 17 -0.56 -1.69 -9.36
C ARG A 17 -1.06 -1.70 -10.80
N LYS A 18 -1.50 -2.83 -11.36
CA LYS A 18 -1.88 -2.95 -12.79
C LYS A 18 -2.89 -1.90 -13.25
N GLY A 19 -3.82 -1.47 -12.38
CA GLY A 19 -4.80 -0.41 -12.67
C GLY A 19 -4.30 1.03 -12.44
N GLY A 20 -3.02 1.20 -12.11
CA GLY A 20 -2.43 2.49 -11.74
C GLY A 20 -2.84 2.96 -10.33
N GLN A 21 -2.29 4.12 -9.94
CA GLN A 21 -2.46 4.67 -8.58
C GLN A 21 -3.92 4.95 -8.23
N ARG A 22 -4.69 5.51 -9.16
CA ARG A 22 -6.09 5.89 -8.90
C ARG A 22 -6.95 4.66 -8.67
N SER A 23 -6.85 3.63 -9.52
CA SER A 23 -7.61 2.39 -9.36
C SER A 23 -7.26 1.69 -8.04
N TYR A 24 -5.98 1.64 -7.67
CA TYR A 24 -5.56 1.12 -6.37
C TYR A 24 -6.21 1.91 -5.24
N LEU A 25 -6.01 3.24 -5.21
CA LEU A 25 -6.51 4.06 -4.11
C LEU A 25 -8.03 3.99 -3.98
N THR A 26 -8.78 4.07 -5.08
CA THR A 26 -10.25 3.95 -5.03
C THR A 26 -10.69 2.61 -4.48
N LEU A 27 -10.11 1.50 -4.95
CA LEU A 27 -10.48 0.16 -4.47
C LEU A 27 -10.20 -0.01 -2.98
N TYR A 28 -8.98 0.31 -2.55
CA TYR A 28 -8.56 0.12 -1.16
C TYR A 28 -9.22 1.12 -0.20
N ILE A 29 -9.51 2.34 -0.66
CA ILE A 29 -10.24 3.31 0.16
C ILE A 29 -11.68 2.88 0.35
N LEU A 30 -12.40 2.49 -0.70
CA LEU A 30 -13.80 2.09 -0.58
C LEU A 30 -13.95 0.81 0.25
N ALA A 31 -13.24 -0.26 -0.12
CA ALA A 31 -13.30 -1.52 0.62
C ALA A 31 -12.76 -1.38 2.05
N GLY A 32 -11.65 -0.65 2.21
CA GLY A 32 -11.05 -0.42 3.51
C GLY A 32 -11.95 0.42 4.42
N THR A 33 -12.61 1.46 3.90
CA THR A 33 -13.52 2.30 4.69
C THR A 33 -14.71 1.51 5.20
N PHE A 34 -15.28 0.63 4.38
CA PHE A 34 -16.37 -0.25 4.81
C PHE A 34 -15.95 -1.13 5.99
N ILE A 35 -14.81 -1.83 5.86
CA ILE A 35 -14.28 -2.69 6.93
C ILE A 35 -13.91 -1.87 8.16
N ALA A 36 -13.22 -0.74 7.98
CA ALA A 36 -12.79 0.12 9.07
C ALA A 36 -13.97 0.74 9.83
N THR A 37 -15.07 1.07 9.15
CA THR A 37 -16.29 1.57 9.80
C THR A 37 -16.82 0.55 10.81
N ILE A 38 -16.88 -0.72 10.42
CA ILE A 38 -17.30 -1.82 11.29
C ILE A 38 -16.34 -1.93 12.49
N ILE A 39 -15.03 -1.95 12.24
CA ILE A 39 -14.01 -2.05 13.30
C ILE A 39 -14.10 -0.89 14.29
N VAL A 40 -14.15 0.36 13.78
CA VAL A 40 -14.22 1.57 14.62
C VAL A 40 -15.51 1.58 15.44
N PHE A 41 -16.64 1.16 14.85
CA PHE A 41 -17.89 0.99 15.59
C PHE A 41 -17.74 0.03 16.76
N PHE A 42 -17.16 -1.16 16.53
CA PHE A 42 -16.93 -2.14 17.60
C PHE A 42 -16.00 -1.60 18.69
N ILE A 43 -14.92 -0.89 18.31
CA ILE A 43 -14.00 -0.29 19.26
C ILE A 43 -14.76 0.71 20.15
N PHE A 44 -15.54 1.62 19.56
CA PHE A 44 -16.29 2.61 20.34
C PHE A 44 -17.36 1.98 21.24
N ALA A 45 -18.08 0.97 20.72
CA ALA A 45 -19.06 0.22 21.51
C ALA A 45 -18.40 -0.46 22.72
N MET A 46 -17.19 -1.01 22.56
CA MET A 46 -16.43 -1.65 23.64
C MET A 46 -16.04 -0.66 24.75
N PHE A 47 -15.79 0.61 24.40
CA PHE A 47 -15.45 1.66 25.35
C PHE A 47 -16.67 2.44 25.88
N GLY A 48 -17.89 2.06 25.50
CA GLY A 48 -19.11 2.78 25.88
C GLY A 48 -19.15 4.22 25.36
N ILE A 49 -18.41 4.52 24.30
CA ILE A 49 -18.38 5.86 23.69
C ILE A 49 -19.62 5.99 22.83
N ASP A 50 -20.61 6.75 23.32
CA ASP A 50 -21.80 7.08 22.56
C ASP A 50 -21.59 8.35 21.74
N PHE A 51 -22.10 8.34 20.51
CA PHE A 51 -22.11 9.48 19.61
C PHE A 51 -23.55 9.93 19.40
N GLU A 52 -24.22 10.31 20.50
CA GLU A 52 -25.51 10.97 20.45
C GLU A 52 -25.44 12.14 19.44
N ASN A 53 -26.17 11.99 18.33
CA ASN A 53 -26.29 12.95 17.22
C ASN A 53 -25.11 13.05 16.23
N LYS A 54 -24.10 12.18 16.28
CA LYS A 54 -22.98 12.20 15.32
C LYS A 54 -22.81 10.89 14.56
N LEU A 55 -23.87 10.42 13.91
CA LEU A 55 -23.87 9.20 13.09
C LEU A 55 -22.77 9.18 12.01
N TRP A 56 -22.37 10.36 11.51
CA TRP A 56 -21.31 10.49 10.49
C TRP A 56 -19.88 10.42 11.05
N THR A 57 -19.67 10.49 12.37
CA THR A 57 -18.31 10.52 12.94
C THR A 57 -17.55 9.22 12.68
N ILE A 58 -18.19 8.07 12.87
CA ILE A 58 -17.57 6.76 12.64
C ILE A 58 -17.13 6.57 11.18
N PRO A 59 -18.01 6.71 10.17
CA PRO A 59 -17.59 6.55 8.77
C PRO A 59 -16.59 7.63 8.33
N THR A 60 -16.67 8.85 8.87
CA THR A 60 -15.69 9.91 8.57
C THR A 60 -14.30 9.55 9.10
N ILE A 61 -14.20 9.10 10.35
CA ILE A 61 -12.92 8.67 10.94
C ILE A 61 -12.34 7.51 10.12
N ALA A 62 -13.17 6.49 9.83
CA ALA A 62 -12.76 5.33 9.04
C ALA A 62 -12.24 5.74 7.65
N PHE A 63 -12.96 6.62 6.95
CA PHE A 63 -12.58 7.09 5.62
C PHE A 63 -11.24 7.85 5.64
N VAL A 64 -11.07 8.77 6.59
CA VAL A 64 -9.84 9.56 6.72
C VAL A 64 -8.65 8.65 7.05
N SER A 65 -8.81 7.76 8.03
CA SER A 65 -7.75 6.81 8.41
C SER A 65 -7.34 5.91 7.25
N ILE A 66 -8.29 5.31 6.55
CA ILE A 66 -8.01 4.42 5.42
C ILE A 66 -7.41 5.17 4.23
N THR A 67 -7.83 6.40 3.98
CA THR A 67 -7.25 7.26 2.94
C THR A 67 -5.77 7.51 3.22
N ILE A 68 -5.42 7.88 4.46
CA ILE A 68 -4.04 8.10 4.88
C ILE A 68 -3.22 6.80 4.76
N ILE A 69 -3.75 5.69 5.27
CA ILE A 69 -3.07 4.37 5.19
C ILE A 69 -2.83 3.98 3.73
N SER A 70 -3.86 4.01 2.89
CA SER A 70 -3.75 3.62 1.48
C SER A 70 -2.75 4.49 0.72
N ALA A 71 -2.76 5.81 0.95
CA ALA A 71 -1.85 6.74 0.31
C ALA A 71 -0.39 6.55 0.77
N THR A 72 -0.17 6.33 2.06
CA THR A 72 1.17 6.10 2.64
C THR A 72 1.73 4.74 2.21
N THR A 73 0.91 3.68 2.24
CA THR A 73 1.26 2.35 1.73
C THR A 73 1.65 2.40 0.26
N TRP A 74 0.87 3.10 -0.58
CA TRP A 74 1.22 3.27 -1.99
C TRP A 74 2.59 3.92 -2.16
N LYS A 75 2.84 5.05 -1.48
CA LYS A 75 4.12 5.76 -1.57
C LYS A 75 5.29 4.90 -1.10
N SER A 76 5.13 4.18 0.01
CA SER A 76 6.17 3.33 0.58
C SER A 76 6.50 2.15 -0.34
N ASN A 77 5.48 1.43 -0.82
CA ASN A 77 5.66 0.30 -1.72
C ASN A 77 6.23 0.72 -3.07
N GLU A 78 5.77 1.85 -3.62
CA GLU A 78 6.29 2.37 -4.88
C GLU A 78 7.76 2.81 -4.77
N LYS A 79 8.13 3.42 -3.64
CA LYS A 79 9.53 3.77 -3.36
C LYS A 79 10.39 2.51 -3.28
N LYS A 80 9.94 1.50 -2.53
CA LYS A 80 10.65 0.22 -2.39
C LYS A 80 10.80 -0.49 -3.74
N PHE A 81 9.73 -0.52 -4.54
CA PHE A 81 9.75 -1.09 -5.88
C PHE A 81 10.79 -0.42 -6.78
N LYS A 82 10.77 0.92 -6.88
CA LYS A 82 11.74 1.68 -7.68
C LYS A 82 13.18 1.47 -7.22
N GLN A 83 13.41 1.35 -5.92
CA GLN A 83 14.74 1.06 -5.36
C GLN A 83 15.24 -0.33 -5.77
N LEU A 84 14.39 -1.36 -5.70
CA LEU A 84 14.74 -2.73 -6.08
C LEU A 84 15.06 -2.84 -7.58
N ILE A 85 14.24 -2.22 -8.44
CA ILE A 85 14.46 -2.24 -9.89
C ILE A 85 15.74 -1.49 -10.26
N ARG A 86 16.00 -0.32 -9.68
CA ARG A 86 17.26 0.43 -9.92
C ARG A 86 18.49 -0.37 -9.51
N ARG A 87 18.42 -1.10 -8.39
CA ARG A 87 19.52 -1.96 -7.93
C ARG A 87 19.78 -3.09 -8.93
N GLU A 88 18.73 -3.78 -9.39
CA GLU A 88 18.90 -4.89 -10.33
C GLU A 88 19.44 -4.44 -11.69
N ILE A 89 18.98 -3.29 -12.21
CA ILE A 89 19.51 -2.72 -13.47
C ILE A 89 20.98 -2.31 -13.31
N GLY A 90 21.33 -1.67 -12.19
CA GLY A 90 22.71 -1.25 -11.93
C GLY A 90 23.67 -2.43 -11.78
N GLU A 91 23.23 -3.52 -11.15
CA GLU A 91 24.01 -4.76 -11.06
C GLU A 91 24.15 -5.44 -12.45
N GLY A 92 23.08 -5.50 -13.25
CA GLY A 92 23.13 -6.06 -14.59
C GLY A 92 24.06 -5.32 -15.56
N MET A 93 24.11 -3.98 -15.53
CA MET A 93 25.04 -3.20 -16.36
C MET A 93 26.50 -3.36 -15.95
N ASN A 94 26.79 -3.62 -14.67
CA ASN A 94 28.16 -3.84 -14.21
C ASN A 94 28.69 -5.21 -14.64
N ASP A 95 27.83 -6.25 -14.66
CA ASP A 95 28.20 -7.58 -15.15
C ASP A 95 28.47 -7.57 -16.67
N GLU A 96 27.66 -6.86 -17.47
CA GLU A 96 27.90 -6.73 -18.92
C GLU A 96 29.20 -5.99 -19.27
N ASN A 97 29.55 -4.93 -18.52
CA ASN A 97 30.79 -4.19 -18.74
C ASN A 97 32.05 -4.99 -18.34
N HIS A 98 31.95 -5.89 -17.36
CA HIS A 98 33.04 -6.80 -17.02
C HIS A 98 33.25 -7.90 -18.06
N THR A 99 32.21 -8.27 -18.81
CA THR A 99 32.28 -9.36 -19.79
C THR A 99 32.77 -8.90 -21.17
N ASN A 100 32.54 -7.63 -21.54
CA ASN A 100 33.00 -7.05 -22.82
C ASN A 100 34.39 -6.37 -22.75
N GLY A 101 35.05 -6.40 -21.59
CA GLY A 101 36.36 -5.79 -21.35
C GLY A 101 37.56 -6.75 -21.34
N GLN A 102 37.38 -8.01 -21.76
CA GLN A 102 38.45 -9.02 -21.91
C GLN A 102 38.64 -9.42 -23.36
#